data_AF-A0A8S0UNN0-F1
#
_entry.id   AF-A0A8S0UNN0-F1
#
_cell.length_a   1.000
_cell.length_b   1.000
_cell.length_c   1.000
_cell.angle_alpha   90.00
_cell.angle_beta   90.00
_cell.angle_gamma   90.00
#
_symmetry.space_group_name_H-M   'P 1'
#
loop_
_entity.id
_entity.type
_entity.pdbx_description
1 polymer ?
#
loop_
_entity_poly.entity_id
_entity_poly.type
_entity_poly.pdbx_seq_one_letter_code
_entity_poly.pdbx_strand_id
1 'polypeptide(L)'
;QRVYVNGGKKAEEALELEVYNQGMLKTELCNKWQQTGTCPYGDHCQFAHGIEELRPVLRHPRYKTEVCRMVLNGDHCPYGHRCHFRHALTDQEKFMRSMNTRSLKPLNYR
;
A
#
# COMPACT_ATOMS: atom_id res chain seq x y z
N GLN A 1 -19.52 49.43 -0.04
CA GLN A 1 -18.44 48.96 0.84
C GLN A 1 -17.92 47.62 0.30
N ARG A 2 -16.70 47.54 -0.26
CA ARG A 2 -16.09 46.23 -0.59
C ARG A 2 -15.35 45.76 0.66
N VAL A 3 -15.83 44.67 1.27
CA VAL A 3 -15.14 43.99 2.36
C VAL A 3 -14.06 43.10 1.76
N TYR A 4 -12.79 43.38 2.06
CA TYR A 4 -11.68 42.48 1.79
C TYR A 4 -11.59 41.47 2.93
N VAL A 5 -11.75 40.18 2.62
CA VAL A 5 -11.45 39.08 3.55
C VAL A 5 -10.07 38.56 3.22
N ASN A 6 -9.11 38.80 4.11
CA ASN A 6 -7.71 38.36 3.96
C ASN A 6 -7.65 36.82 4.01
N GLY A 7 -7.28 36.22 2.88
CA GLY A 7 -7.04 34.78 2.77
C GLY A 7 -5.75 34.37 3.48
N GLY A 8 -5.90 33.79 4.68
CA GLY A 8 -4.84 33.09 5.41
C GLY A 8 -4.59 31.67 4.88
N LYS A 9 -4.47 31.49 3.56
CA LYS A 9 -4.28 30.17 2.92
C LYS A 9 -2.86 29.96 2.39
N LYS A 10 -1.85 29.99 3.28
CA LYS A 10 -0.45 29.74 2.85
C LYS A 10 0.34 28.79 3.75
N ALA A 11 -0.09 28.54 4.99
CA ALA A 11 0.65 27.68 5.93
C ALA A 11 0.14 26.22 5.94
N GLU A 12 -1.17 26.02 5.77
CA GLU A 12 -1.79 24.69 5.83
C GLU A 12 -1.48 23.83 4.59
N GLU A 13 -1.46 24.47 3.41
CA GLU A 13 -1.16 23.84 2.11
C GLU A 13 0.32 23.45 1.97
N ALA A 14 1.23 24.18 2.65
CA ALA A 14 2.65 23.82 2.71
C ALA A 14 2.90 22.58 3.58
N LEU A 15 2.14 22.44 4.68
CA LEU A 15 2.21 21.26 5.55
C LEU A 15 1.73 20.00 4.82
N GLU A 16 0.70 20.13 3.97
CA GLU A 16 0.13 19.01 3.20
C GLU A 16 1.10 18.50 2.11
N LEU A 17 1.94 19.37 1.54
CA LEU A 17 2.90 19.03 0.49
C LEU A 17 4.20 18.41 1.03
N GLU A 18 4.69 18.84 2.19
CA GLU A 18 5.88 18.28 2.84
C GLU A 18 5.66 16.85 3.35
N VAL A 19 4.43 16.57 3.77
CA VAL A 19 3.98 15.28 4.28
C VAL A 19 3.95 14.20 3.18
N TYR A 20 3.71 14.58 1.91
CA TYR A 20 3.68 13.65 0.78
C TYR A 20 5.08 13.20 0.29
N ASN A 21 6.14 13.90 0.70
CA ASN A 21 7.53 13.63 0.29
C ASN A 21 8.37 12.87 1.34
N GLN A 22 7.73 12.23 2.34
CA GLN A 22 8.45 11.45 3.37
C GLN A 22 9.31 10.30 2.81
N GLY A 23 9.07 9.87 1.57
CA GLY A 23 9.81 8.80 0.92
C GLY A 23 9.56 7.43 1.56
N MET A 24 10.39 6.44 1.23
CA MET A 24 10.26 5.06 1.75
C MET A 24 11.24 4.72 2.88
N LEU A 25 11.95 5.72 3.40
CA LEU A 25 13.00 5.51 4.40
C LEU A 25 12.39 5.05 5.73
N LYS A 26 12.89 3.94 6.26
CA LYS A 26 12.48 3.33 7.53
C LYS A 26 10.97 3.06 7.63
N THR A 27 10.30 2.84 6.50
CA THR A 27 8.84 2.58 6.46
C THR A 27 8.47 1.12 6.67
N GLU A 28 9.45 0.23 6.67
CA GLU A 28 9.31 -1.21 6.88
C GLU A 28 10.45 -1.71 7.78
N LEU A 29 10.19 -2.80 8.52
CA LEU A 29 11.18 -3.41 9.41
C LEU A 29 12.27 -4.14 8.62
N CYS A 30 13.50 -4.08 9.11
CA CYS A 30 14.66 -4.74 8.53
C CYS A 30 14.65 -6.23 8.86
N ASN A 31 14.43 -7.07 7.85
CA ASN A 31 14.43 -8.53 8.02
C ASN A 31 15.73 -9.08 8.60
N LYS A 32 16.89 -8.56 8.17
CA LYS A 32 18.20 -9.03 8.66
C LYS A 32 18.35 -8.75 10.14
N TRP A 33 18.08 -7.50 10.54
CA TRP A 33 18.13 -7.10 11.94
C TRP A 33 17.15 -7.91 12.80
N GLN A 34 15.91 -8.12 12.35
CA GLN A 34 14.94 -8.93 13.08
C GLN A 34 15.37 -10.38 13.28
N GLN A 35 16.06 -10.97 12.31
CA GLN A 35 16.45 -12.38 12.35
C GLN A 35 17.74 -12.61 13.15
N THR A 36 18.72 -11.72 13.01
CA THR A 36 20.08 -11.94 13.54
C THR A 36 20.51 -10.93 14.59
N GLY A 37 19.68 -9.91 14.89
CA GLY A 37 20.05 -8.79 15.75
C GLY A 37 21.13 -7.87 15.15
N THR A 38 21.52 -8.11 13.90
CA THR A 38 22.64 -7.41 13.23
C THR A 38 22.28 -7.11 11.79
N CYS A 39 22.74 -5.96 11.28
CA CYS A 39 22.48 -5.56 9.90
C CYS A 39 23.80 -5.08 9.26
N PRO A 40 24.19 -5.62 8.09
CA PRO A 40 25.44 -5.24 7.41
C PRO A 40 25.45 -3.77 6.95
N TYR A 41 24.26 -3.14 6.87
CA TYR A 41 24.12 -1.74 6.47
C TYR A 41 24.24 -0.76 7.64
N GLY A 42 24.28 -1.25 8.90
CA GLY A 42 24.34 -0.42 10.10
C GLY A 42 23.28 0.70 10.07
N ASP A 43 23.68 1.90 10.49
CA ASP A 43 22.79 3.06 10.58
C ASP A 43 22.31 3.57 9.21
N HIS A 44 22.98 3.18 8.13
CA HIS A 44 22.59 3.52 6.76
C HIS A 44 21.52 2.57 6.20
N CYS A 45 21.05 1.59 6.99
CA CYS A 45 19.98 0.71 6.58
C CYS A 45 18.72 1.53 6.26
N GLN A 46 18.15 1.34 5.07
CA GLN A 46 16.91 2.02 4.68
C GLN A 46 15.67 1.47 5.38
N PHE A 47 15.79 0.35 6.11
CA PHE A 47 14.73 -0.30 6.87
C PHE A 47 14.92 -0.07 8.37
N ALA A 48 13.83 -0.12 9.12
CA ALA A 48 13.81 0.12 10.56
C ALA A 48 14.35 -1.09 11.34
N HIS A 49 15.31 -0.85 12.24
CA HIS A 49 15.84 -1.87 13.16
C HIS A 49 14.96 -2.10 14.39
N GLY A 50 13.85 -1.38 14.51
CA GLY A 50 12.86 -1.60 15.55
C GLY A 50 11.64 -0.73 15.32
N ILE A 51 10.64 -0.90 16.18
CA ILE A 51 9.44 -0.04 16.18
C ILE A 51 9.78 1.44 16.40
N GLU A 52 10.84 1.71 17.17
CA GLU A 52 11.34 3.07 17.45
C GLU A 52 11.83 3.80 16.18
N GLU A 53 12.38 3.05 15.22
CA GLU A 53 12.84 3.62 13.94
C GLU A 53 11.74 3.61 12.86
N LEU A 54 10.64 2.88 13.08
CA LEU A 54 9.63 2.62 12.06
C LEU A 54 8.76 3.86 11.83
N ARG A 55 8.80 4.38 10.60
CA ARG A 55 8.04 5.56 10.19
C ARG A 55 6.67 5.17 9.64
N PRO A 56 5.62 5.96 9.93
CA PRO A 56 4.31 5.74 9.33
C PRO A 56 4.37 5.96 7.82
N VAL A 57 3.59 5.16 7.08
CA VAL A 57 3.44 5.33 5.63
C VAL A 57 2.16 6.08 5.36
N LEU A 58 2.29 7.29 4.85
CA LEU A 58 1.15 8.04 4.35
C LEU A 58 0.86 7.58 2.93
N ARG A 59 -0.34 7.06 2.74
CA ARG A 59 -0.77 6.48 1.47
C ARG A 59 -1.88 7.33 0.88
N HIS A 60 -1.96 7.35 -0.44
CA HIS A 60 -3.06 8.01 -1.13
C HIS A 60 -4.41 7.48 -0.62
N PRO A 61 -5.46 8.33 -0.49
CA PRO A 61 -6.78 7.90 -0.01
C PRO A 61 -7.41 6.73 -0.78
N ARG A 62 -6.97 6.49 -2.02
CA ARG A 62 -7.40 5.34 -2.85
C ARG A 62 -6.58 4.05 -2.63
N TYR A 63 -5.70 4.01 -1.65
CA TYR A 63 -4.94 2.80 -1.35
C TYR A 63 -5.86 1.70 -0.82
N LYS A 64 -5.81 0.52 -1.44
CA LYS A 64 -6.63 -0.66 -1.11
C LYS A 64 -8.14 -0.39 -1.08
N THR A 65 -8.63 0.61 -1.81
CA THR A 65 -10.08 0.84 -1.99
C THR A 65 -10.69 -0.11 -3.02
N GLU A 66 -9.93 -0.47 -4.04
CA GLU A 66 -10.35 -1.39 -5.10
C GLU A 66 -9.77 -2.79 -4.88
N VAL A 67 -10.50 -3.81 -5.31
CA VAL A 67 -10.08 -5.21 -5.24
C VAL A 67 -9.00 -5.53 -6.28
N CYS A 68 -8.02 -6.35 -5.89
CA CYS A 68 -6.99 -6.81 -6.82
C CYS A 68 -7.62 -7.71 -7.88
N ARG A 69 -7.42 -7.37 -9.17
CA ARG A 69 -7.96 -8.14 -10.30
C ARG A 69 -7.50 -9.60 -10.32
N MET A 70 -6.22 -9.86 -9.99
CA MET A 70 -5.69 -11.23 -9.90
C MET A 70 -6.42 -12.03 -8.83
N VAL A 71 -6.53 -11.48 -7.61
CA VAL A 71 -7.23 -12.15 -6.51
C VAL A 71 -8.73 -12.32 -6.80
N LEU A 72 -9.35 -11.35 -7.47
CA LEU A 72 -10.74 -11.43 -7.91
C LEU A 72 -10.94 -12.57 -8.92
N ASN A 73 -9.98 -12.79 -9.83
CA ASN A 73 -10.00 -13.90 -10.79
C ASN A 73 -9.65 -15.25 -10.18
N GLY A 74 -9.19 -15.27 -8.92
CA GLY A 74 -8.75 -16.49 -8.23
C GLY A 74 -7.26 -16.80 -8.39
N ASP A 75 -6.49 -15.89 -9.00
CA ASP A 75 -5.05 -16.03 -9.19
C ASP A 75 -4.26 -15.51 -7.97
N HIS A 76 -3.06 -16.06 -7.78
CA HIS A 76 -2.07 -15.53 -6.86
C HIS A 76 -1.51 -14.19 -7.37
N CYS A 77 -1.53 -13.16 -6.52
CA CYS A 77 -0.94 -11.87 -6.82
C CYS A 77 0.56 -11.83 -6.46
N PRO A 78 1.48 -11.64 -7.43
CA PRO A 78 2.93 -11.66 -7.18
C PRO A 78 3.42 -10.52 -6.30
N TYR A 79 2.63 -9.45 -6.15
CA TYR A 79 2.93 -8.33 -5.27
C TYR A 79 2.64 -8.62 -3.79
N GLY A 80 1.88 -9.69 -3.50
CA GLY A 80 1.56 -10.09 -2.13
C GLY A 80 1.02 -8.93 -1.27
N HIS A 81 1.56 -8.76 -0.06
CA HIS A 81 1.16 -7.70 0.87
C HIS A 81 1.52 -6.27 0.39
N ARG A 82 2.47 -6.15 -0.56
CA ARG A 82 2.86 -4.88 -1.20
C ARG A 82 1.88 -4.44 -2.29
N CYS A 83 0.91 -5.28 -2.65
CA CYS A 83 -0.13 -4.89 -3.60
C CYS A 83 -0.89 -3.65 -3.09
N HIS A 84 -1.09 -2.67 -3.97
CA HIS A 84 -1.86 -1.45 -3.68
C HIS A 84 -3.37 -1.69 -3.70
N PHE A 85 -3.81 -2.86 -4.15
CA PHE A 85 -5.21 -3.27 -4.20
C PHE A 85 -5.53 -4.26 -3.07
N ARG A 86 -6.82 -4.37 -2.74
CA ARG A 86 -7.31 -5.22 -1.66
C ARG A 86 -7.28 -6.69 -2.06
N HIS A 87 -6.74 -7.55 -1.19
CA HIS A 87 -6.77 -9.02 -1.33
C HIS A 87 -7.88 -9.68 -0.50
N ALA A 88 -8.56 -8.93 0.36
CA ALA A 88 -9.73 -9.38 1.10
C ALA A 88 -11.00 -9.17 0.27
N LEU A 89 -11.63 -10.25 -0.18
CA LEU A 89 -12.89 -10.20 -0.92
C LEU A 89 -14.09 -10.15 0.03
N THR A 90 -15.09 -9.33 -0.30
CA THR A 90 -16.43 -9.41 0.31
C THR A 90 -17.15 -10.67 -0.18
N ASP A 91 -18.21 -11.07 0.51
CA ASP A 91 -19.00 -12.25 0.11
C ASP A 91 -19.67 -12.07 -1.26
N GLN A 92 -20.07 -10.84 -1.61
CA GLN A 92 -20.57 -10.50 -2.94
C GLN A 92 -19.50 -10.71 -4.02
N GLU A 93 -18.27 -10.23 -3.80
CA GLU A 93 -17.16 -10.40 -4.75
C GLU A 93 -16.75 -11.88 -4.90
N LYS A 94 -16.78 -12.65 -3.80
CA LYS A 94 -16.57 -14.12 -3.85
C LYS A 94 -17.66 -14.81 -4.67
N PHE A 95 -18.91 -14.38 -4.52
CA PHE A 95 -20.03 -14.91 -5.29
C PHE A 95 -19.89 -14.60 -6.78
N MET A 96 -19.57 -13.36 -7.14
CA MET A 96 -19.31 -12.95 -8.53
C MET A 96 -18.18 -13.77 -9.17
N ARG A 97 -17.11 -14.07 -8.42
CA ARG A 97 -16.04 -14.96 -8.87
C ARG A 97 -16.57 -16.38 -9.16
N SER A 98 -17.37 -16.95 -8.26
CA SER A 98 -17.91 -18.31 -8.43
C SER A 98 -18.83 -18.46 -9.66
N MET A 99 -19.45 -17.37 -10.11
CA MET A 99 -20.26 -17.36 -11.32
C MET A 99 -19.42 -17.24 -12.60
N ASN A 100 -18.24 -16.61 -12.54
CA ASN A 100 -17.37 -16.37 -13.69
C ASN A 100 -16.51 -17.60 -14.07
N THR A 101 -16.24 -18.50 -13.12
CA THR A 101 -15.49 -19.75 -13.37
C THR A 101 -16.25 -20.77 -14.23
N ARG A 102 -17.55 -20.56 -14.50
CA ARG A 102 -18.35 -21.41 -15.39
C ARG A 102 -18.17 -21.14 -16.89
N SER A 103 -17.41 -20.12 -17.28
CA SER A 103 -17.20 -19.75 -18.70
C SER A 103 -15.81 -20.06 -19.27
N LEU A 104 -14.88 -20.63 -18.49
CA LEU A 104 -13.58 -21.06 -19.01
C LEU A 104 -13.64 -22.53 -19.45
N LYS A 105 -13.81 -22.73 -20.77
CA LYS A 105 -13.66 -24.03 -21.42
C LYS A 105 -12.26 -24.61 -21.12
N PRO A 106 -12.13 -25.94 -20.90
CA PRO A 106 -10.82 -26.56 -20.71
C PRO A 106 -9.98 -26.35 -21.97
N LEU A 107 -8.79 -25.76 -21.82
CA LEU A 107 -7.75 -25.82 -22.83
C LEU A 107 -7.35 -27.30 -22.96
N ASN A 108 -7.66 -27.87 -24.13
CA ASN A 108 -7.17 -29.17 -24.56
C ASN A 108 -5.63 -29.16 -24.48
N TYR A 109 -5.07 -29.96 -23.58
CA TYR A 109 -3.66 -30.32 -23.62
C TYR A 109 -3.51 -31.39 -24.72
N ARG A 110 -2.72 -31.06 -25.74
CA ARG A 110 -2.19 -32.01 -26.72
C ARG A 110 -0.84 -32.50 -26.22
#